data_AF-A0A8J5SET4-F1
#
_entry.id   AF-A0A8J5SET4-F1
#
_cell.length_a   1.000
_cell.length_b   1.000
_cell.length_c   1.000
_cell.angle_alpha   90.00
_cell.angle_beta   90.00
_cell.angle_gamma   90.00
#
_symmetry.space_group_name_H-M   'P 1'
#
loop_
_entity.id
_entity.type
_entity.pdbx_description
1 polymer ?
#
loop_
_entity_poly.entity_id
_entity_poly.type
_entity_poly.pdbx_seq_one_letter_code
_entity_poly.pdbx_strand_id
1 'polypeptide(L)'
;MRSSSLLPLLVAFAAVVAAATTLPAAEATFTPIANTTSLVIQQVANFSVIVYDLSNGKSLAFLSVVRGETERAVGGGTNYRLVILAEKTPGGSKGQFQCLVWGVPGTRSNTWKLLSFKAI
;
A
#
# COMPACT_ATOMS: atom_id res chain seq x y z
N MET A 1 50.90 -14.36 32.59
CA MET A 1 49.88 -14.66 31.55
C MET A 1 48.50 -14.49 32.20
N ARG A 2 47.80 -13.38 31.96
CA ARG A 2 46.45 -13.14 32.50
C ARG A 2 45.44 -13.62 31.46
N SER A 3 44.71 -14.69 31.75
CA SER A 3 43.61 -15.17 30.92
C SER A 3 42.43 -14.21 31.05
N SER A 4 42.22 -13.35 30.06
CA SER A 4 41.01 -12.53 29.97
C SER A 4 39.82 -13.41 29.62
N SER A 5 38.88 -13.55 30.54
CA SER A 5 37.65 -14.31 30.35
C SER A 5 36.66 -13.51 29.49
N LEU A 6 36.35 -14.02 28.30
CA LEU A 6 35.40 -13.42 27.34
C LEU A 6 33.92 -13.74 27.65
N LEU A 7 33.67 -14.45 28.76
CA LEU A 7 32.35 -14.87 29.20
C LEU A 7 31.30 -13.75 29.40
N PRO A 8 31.62 -12.53 29.90
CA PRO A 8 30.57 -11.54 30.14
C PRO A 8 30.04 -10.90 28.85
N LEU A 9 30.81 -10.93 27.75
CA LEU A 9 30.39 -10.34 26.47
C LEU A 9 29.38 -11.23 25.72
N LEU A 10 29.50 -12.55 25.88
CA LEU A 10 28.66 -13.53 25.19
C LEU A 10 27.24 -13.62 25.81
N VAL A 11 27.14 -13.42 27.14
CA VAL A 11 25.86 -13.40 27.85
C VAL A 11 25.06 -12.12 27.54
N ALA A 12 25.73 -10.98 27.38
CA ALA A 12 25.08 -9.72 27.01
C ALA A 12 24.50 -9.77 25.57
N PHE A 13 25.16 -10.47 24.64
CA PHE A 13 24.67 -10.60 23.27
C PHE A 13 23.43 -11.50 23.17
N ALA A 14 23.37 -12.59 23.95
CA ALA A 14 22.22 -13.50 23.96
C ALA A 14 20.94 -12.86 24.49
N ALA A 15 21.04 -11.96 25.49
CA ALA A 15 19.88 -11.27 26.06
C ALA A 15 19.24 -10.25 25.10
N VAL A 16 20.03 -9.62 24.23
CA VAL A 16 19.54 -8.63 23.25
C VAL A 16 18.80 -9.30 22.08
N VAL A 17 19.20 -10.51 21.68
CA VAL A 17 18.56 -11.24 20.58
C VAL A 17 17.20 -11.82 20.99
N ALA A 18 17.03 -12.23 22.25
CA ALA A 18 15.78 -12.82 22.73
C ALA A 18 14.62 -11.80 22.82
N ALA A 19 14.90 -10.53 23.13
CA ALA A 19 13.89 -9.50 23.33
C ALA A 19 13.23 -8.96 22.03
N ALA A 20 13.78 -9.26 20.85
CA ALA A 20 13.29 -8.75 19.58
C ALA A 20 12.11 -9.55 18.98
N THR A 21 11.68 -10.65 19.60
CA THR A 21 10.76 -11.62 18.98
C THR A 21 9.29 -11.50 19.42
N THR A 22 8.95 -10.59 20.33
CA THR A 22 7.61 -10.55 20.94
C THR A 22 6.88 -9.21 20.79
N LEU A 23 7.29 -8.35 19.86
CA LEU A 23 6.39 -7.25 19.48
C LEU A 23 5.23 -7.87 18.69
N PRO A 24 3.97 -7.74 19.15
CA PRO A 24 2.84 -8.18 18.36
C PRO A 24 2.92 -7.46 17.02
N ALA A 25 3.00 -8.22 15.92
CA ALA A 25 2.78 -7.68 14.59
C ALA A 25 1.41 -7.01 14.66
N ALA A 26 1.37 -5.68 14.53
CA ALA A 26 0.11 -4.96 14.47
C ALA A 26 -0.71 -5.62 13.36
N GLU A 27 -1.83 -6.25 13.72
CA GLU A 27 -2.69 -6.95 12.77
C GLU A 27 -3.11 -5.94 11.71
N ALA A 28 -2.55 -6.10 10.51
CA ALA A 28 -2.79 -5.21 9.41
C ALA A 28 -4.26 -5.40 9.00
N THR A 29 -5.10 -4.47 9.47
CA THR A 29 -6.54 -4.52 9.30
C THR A 29 -6.96 -3.39 8.38
N PHE A 30 -7.56 -3.77 7.25
CA PHE A 30 -8.15 -2.81 6.33
C PHE A 30 -9.30 -2.06 7.03
N THR A 31 -9.21 -0.73 6.98
CA THR A 31 -10.19 0.19 7.56
C THR A 31 -10.96 0.88 6.43
N PRO A 32 -12.30 0.89 6.44
CA PRO A 32 -13.09 1.56 5.41
C PRO A 32 -12.76 3.06 5.27
N ILE A 33 -12.70 3.54 4.04
CA ILE A 33 -12.55 4.96 3.71
C ILE A 33 -13.91 5.65 3.86
N ALA A 34 -14.02 6.59 4.80
CA ALA A 34 -15.25 7.35 5.02
C ALA A 34 -15.58 8.33 3.88
N ASN A 35 -14.56 9.01 3.35
CA ASN A 35 -14.73 9.99 2.27
C ASN A 35 -13.95 9.60 1.02
N THR A 36 -14.63 8.92 0.10
CA THR A 36 -14.07 8.49 -1.19
C THR A 36 -13.81 9.66 -2.14
N THR A 37 -14.45 10.82 -1.96
CA THR A 37 -14.25 12.01 -2.81
C THR A 37 -13.10 12.90 -2.36
N SER A 38 -12.45 12.56 -1.24
CA SER A 38 -11.25 13.27 -0.80
C SER A 38 -10.16 13.25 -1.87
N LEU A 39 -9.45 14.37 -2.00
CA LEU A 39 -8.47 14.59 -3.06
C LEU A 39 -7.43 13.47 -3.17
N VAL A 40 -6.89 13.02 -2.03
CA VAL A 40 -5.88 11.95 -1.99
C VAL A 40 -6.46 10.64 -2.54
N ILE A 41 -7.70 10.29 -2.18
CA ILE A 41 -8.31 9.04 -2.63
C ILE A 41 -8.63 9.08 -4.13
N GLN A 42 -9.09 10.22 -4.63
CA GLN A 42 -9.29 10.44 -6.07
C GLN A 42 -7.97 10.37 -6.84
N GLN A 43 -6.88 10.94 -6.29
CA GLN A 43 -5.55 10.87 -6.89
C GLN A 43 -5.01 9.44 -6.95
N VAL A 44 -5.18 8.65 -5.88
CA VAL A 44 -4.77 7.24 -5.85
C VAL A 44 -5.53 6.42 -6.87
N ALA A 45 -6.84 6.64 -6.99
CA ALA A 45 -7.68 5.97 -7.96
C ALA A 45 -7.28 6.33 -9.40
N ASN A 46 -7.12 7.61 -9.70
CA ASN A 46 -6.70 8.07 -11.02
C ASN A 46 -5.31 7.55 -11.40
N PHE A 47 -4.36 7.59 -10.44
CA PHE A 47 -3.04 6.98 -10.60
C PHE A 47 -3.14 5.50 -10.99
N SER A 48 -4.02 4.73 -10.33
CA SER A 48 -4.18 3.31 -10.64
C SER A 48 -4.65 3.04 -12.08
N VAL A 49 -5.57 3.87 -12.59
CA VAL A 49 -6.07 3.77 -13.96
C VAL A 49 -4.98 4.16 -14.96
N ILE A 50 -4.30 5.29 -14.75
CA ILE A 50 -3.23 5.76 -15.64
C ILE A 50 -2.12 4.71 -15.76
N VAL A 51 -1.64 4.18 -14.63
CA VAL A 51 -0.56 3.18 -14.65
C VAL A 51 -1.00 1.90 -15.35
N TYR A 52 -2.20 1.40 -15.04
CA TYR A 52 -2.71 0.19 -15.67
C TYR A 52 -2.93 0.38 -17.18
N ASP A 53 -3.50 1.53 -17.58
CA ASP A 53 -3.76 1.86 -18.96
C ASP A 53 -2.46 1.93 -19.79
N LEU A 54 -1.48 2.70 -19.31
CA LEU A 54 -0.17 2.82 -19.95
C LEU A 54 0.56 1.47 -20.05
N SER A 55 0.42 0.61 -19.03
CA SER A 55 1.10 -0.69 -19.01
C SER A 55 0.43 -1.76 -19.90
N ASN A 56 -0.86 -1.60 -20.22
CA ASN A 56 -1.66 -2.65 -20.87
C ASN A 56 -2.38 -2.20 -22.15
N GLY A 57 -2.32 -0.93 -22.54
CA GLY A 57 -2.96 -0.37 -23.73
C GLY A 57 -4.47 -0.57 -23.76
N LYS A 58 -5.18 -0.27 -22.66
CA LYS A 58 -6.62 -0.58 -22.51
C LYS A 58 -7.56 0.58 -22.88
N SER A 59 -7.01 1.77 -23.08
CA SER A 59 -7.71 3.04 -23.24
C SER A 59 -8.73 3.30 -22.14
N LEU A 60 -8.35 3.11 -20.87
CA LEU A 60 -9.25 3.30 -19.73
C LEU A 60 -9.23 4.74 -19.21
N ALA A 61 -10.41 5.27 -18.86
CA ALA A 61 -10.57 6.56 -18.20
C ALA A 61 -11.21 6.39 -16.81
N PHE A 62 -10.63 7.05 -15.80
CA PHE A 62 -11.14 7.04 -14.44
C PHE A 62 -12.43 7.88 -14.34
N LEU A 63 -13.45 7.36 -13.66
CA LEU A 63 -14.70 8.08 -13.40
C LEU A 63 -14.89 8.42 -11.93
N SER A 64 -14.86 7.42 -11.05
CA SER A 64 -15.12 7.63 -9.63
C SER A 64 -14.62 6.48 -8.75
N VAL A 65 -14.53 6.74 -7.45
CA VAL A 65 -14.28 5.72 -6.43
C VAL A 65 -15.63 5.29 -5.84
N VAL A 66 -15.96 4.00 -5.98
CA VAL A 66 -17.20 3.42 -5.46
C VAL A 66 -17.09 3.20 -3.95
N ARG A 67 -15.99 2.57 -3.52
CA ARG A 67 -15.66 2.30 -2.12
C ARG A 67 -14.17 2.00 -2.01
N GLY A 68 -13.66 1.98 -0.79
CA GLY A 68 -12.31 1.51 -0.56
C GLY A 68 -11.96 1.41 0.90
N GLU A 69 -10.78 0.86 1.14
CA GLU A 69 -10.24 0.59 2.46
C GLU A 69 -8.76 0.96 2.46
N THR A 70 -8.24 1.35 3.62
CA THR A 70 -6.83 1.62 3.82
C THR A 70 -6.25 0.74 4.92
N GLU A 71 -4.96 0.47 4.82
CA GLU A 71 -4.21 -0.27 5.81
C GLU A 71 -2.82 0.35 5.93
N ARG A 72 -2.27 0.44 7.14
CA ARG A 72 -0.87 0.84 7.31
C ARG A 72 0.02 -0.26 6.75
N ALA A 73 0.86 0.10 5.78
CA ALA A 73 1.78 -0.85 5.17
C ALA A 73 3.09 -0.94 5.97
N VAL A 74 3.68 -2.13 5.94
CA VAL A 74 5.06 -2.36 6.41
C VAL A 74 6.00 -1.44 5.62
N GLY A 75 6.93 -0.78 6.32
CA GLY A 75 7.87 0.17 5.71
C GLY A 75 7.38 1.61 5.61
N GLY A 76 6.30 1.98 6.33
CA GLY A 76 5.91 3.39 6.53
C GLY A 76 5.01 3.99 5.46
N GLY A 77 4.31 3.17 4.68
CA GLY A 77 3.32 3.60 3.70
C GLY A 77 1.90 3.22 4.07
N THR A 78 0.99 3.42 3.12
CA THR A 78 -0.42 3.05 3.20
C THR A 78 -0.78 2.21 1.98
N ASN A 79 -1.42 1.07 2.23
CA ASN A 79 -2.11 0.30 1.22
C ASN A 79 -3.50 0.89 1.03
N TYR A 80 -3.87 1.13 -0.23
CA TYR A 80 -5.18 1.60 -0.66
C TYR A 80 -5.81 0.51 -1.50
N ARG A 81 -6.86 -0.14 -0.98
CA ARG A 81 -7.67 -1.09 -1.73
C ARG A 81 -8.94 -0.40 -2.15
N LEU A 82 -9.06 -0.06 -3.43
CA LEU A 82 -10.19 0.70 -3.94
C LEU A 82 -10.99 -0.15 -4.93
N VAL A 83 -12.30 0.02 -4.90
CA VAL A 83 -13.18 -0.34 -6.01
C VAL A 83 -13.52 0.96 -6.75
N ILE A 84 -13.17 1.01 -8.02
CA ILE A 84 -13.34 2.18 -8.88
C ILE A 84 -14.29 1.88 -10.02
N LEU A 85 -14.91 2.92 -10.55
CA LEU A 85 -15.60 2.89 -11.82
C LEU A 85 -14.69 3.53 -12.89
N ALA A 86 -14.52 2.84 -14.01
CA ALA A 86 -13.78 3.35 -15.16
C ALA A 86 -14.55 3.03 -16.44
N GLU A 87 -14.23 3.74 -17.52
CA GLU A 87 -14.80 3.52 -18.84
C GLU A 87 -13.74 3.25 -19.90
N LYS A 88 -14.11 2.46 -20.92
CA LYS A 88 -13.27 2.21 -22.08
C LYS A 88 -13.44 3.33 -23.08
N THR A 89 -12.41 4.16 -23.24
CA THR A 89 -12.41 5.45 -23.94
C THR A 89 -13.44 6.43 -23.36
N PRO A 90 -13.20 7.76 -23.43
CA PRO A 90 -14.18 8.72 -22.94
C PRO A 90 -15.57 8.51 -23.58
N GLY A 91 -16.59 8.27 -22.75
CA GLY A 91 -17.97 8.01 -23.17
C GLY A 91 -18.31 6.57 -23.58
N GLY A 92 -17.39 5.60 -23.39
CA GLY A 92 -17.65 4.20 -23.74
C GLY A 92 -18.25 3.35 -22.62
N SER A 93 -18.05 2.03 -22.71
CA SER A 93 -18.62 1.10 -21.73
C SER A 93 -17.96 1.24 -20.36
N LYS A 94 -18.77 1.21 -19.32
CA LYS A 94 -18.34 1.36 -17.92
C LYS A 94 -18.15 -0.01 -17.26
N GLY A 95 -17.13 -0.12 -16.41
CA GLY A 95 -16.84 -1.32 -15.63
C GLY A 95 -16.27 -0.96 -14.27
N GLN A 96 -16.50 -1.83 -13.28
CA GLN A 96 -15.86 -1.69 -11.99
C GLN A 96 -14.56 -2.49 -11.94
N PHE A 97 -13.60 -1.96 -11.20
CA PHE A 97 -12.29 -2.57 -11.02
C PHE A 97 -11.87 -2.48 -9.56
N GLN A 98 -11.26 -3.54 -9.06
CA GLN A 98 -10.52 -3.50 -7.81
C GLN A 98 -9.05 -3.18 -8.09
N CYS A 99 -8.53 -2.16 -7.42
CA CYS A 99 -7.11 -1.84 -7.44
C CYS A 99 -6.51 -1.87 -6.03
N LEU A 100 -5.23 -2.24 -5.97
CA LEU A 100 -4.41 -2.16 -4.77
C LEU A 100 -3.21 -1.28 -5.08
N VAL A 101 -3.06 -0.19 -4.34
CA VAL A 101 -1.98 0.77 -4.50
C VAL A 101 -1.25 0.93 -3.17
N TRP A 102 0.08 0.95 -3.20
CA TRP A 102 0.89 1.35 -2.07
C TRP A 102 1.45 2.75 -2.30
N GLY A 103 1.47 3.57 -1.26
CA GLY A 103 2.17 4.85 -1.32
C GLY A 103 2.28 5.55 0.02
N VAL A 104 3.06 6.63 0.05
CA VAL A 104 3.28 7.45 1.23
C VAL A 104 2.72 8.84 0.91
N PRO A 105 1.63 9.29 1.55
CA PRO A 105 1.09 10.62 1.31
C PRO A 105 2.12 11.72 1.59
N GLY A 106 2.18 12.71 0.70
CA GLY A 106 3.00 13.91 0.91
C GLY A 106 4.51 13.77 0.70
N THR A 107 5.03 12.58 0.41
CA THR A 107 6.45 12.43 0.08
C THR A 107 6.70 12.55 -1.42
N ARG A 108 7.85 13.14 -1.76
CA ARG A 108 8.40 13.18 -3.12
C ARG A 108 9.47 12.11 -3.34
N SER A 109 9.98 11.50 -2.27
CA SER A 109 11.08 10.53 -2.31
C SER A 109 10.61 9.09 -2.47
N ASN A 110 9.37 8.78 -2.09
CA ASN A 110 8.77 7.45 -2.31
C ASN A 110 7.66 7.55 -3.35
N THR A 111 7.82 6.80 -4.43
CA THR A 111 6.82 6.75 -5.51
C THR A 111 5.66 5.83 -5.13
N TRP A 112 4.45 6.23 -5.53
CA TRP A 112 3.28 5.38 -5.54
C TRP A 112 3.50 4.13 -6.41
N LYS A 113 2.95 2.99 -6.01
CA LYS A 113 3.09 1.71 -6.70
C LYS A 113 1.73 1.05 -6.89
N LEU A 114 1.38 0.77 -8.14
CA LEU A 114 0.23 -0.09 -8.44
C LEU A 114 0.64 -1.55 -8.18
N LEU A 115 0.01 -2.19 -7.19
CA LEU A 115 0.30 -3.57 -6.81
C LEU A 115 -0.64 -4.56 -7.51
N SER A 116 -1.90 -4.19 -7.74
CA SER A 116 -2.84 -5.01 -8.52
C SER A 116 -3.96 -4.17 -9.13
N PHE A 117 -4.51 -4.65 -10.24
CA PHE A 117 -5.65 -4.07 -10.93
C PHE A 117 -6.46 -5.18 -11.60
N LYS A 118 -7.74 -5.34 -11.24
CA LYS A 118 -8.59 -6.45 -11.69
C LYS A 118 -10.02 -5.97 -11.95
N ALA A 119 -10.64 -6.42 -13.04
CA ALA A 119 -12.08 -6.26 -13.22
C ALA A 119 -12.84 -7.10 -12.17
N ILE A 120 -14.04 -6.64 -11.78
CA ILE A 120 -14.94 -7.33 -10.85
C ILE A 120 -16.33 -7.53 -11.44
#